data_AF-A0A925JSB2-F1
#
_entry.id   AF-A0A925JSB2-F1
#
_cell.length_a   1.000
_cell.length_b   1.000
_cell.length_c   1.000
_cell.angle_alpha   90.00
_cell.angle_beta   90.00
_cell.angle_gamma   90.00
#
_symmetry.space_group_name_H-M   'P 1'
#
loop_
_entity.id
_entity.type
_entity.pdbx_description
1 polymer ?
#
loop_
_entity_poly.entity_id
_entity_poly.type
_entity_poly.pdbx_seq_one_letter_code
_entity_poly.pdbx_strand_id
1 'polypeptide(L)'
;MVITYNSAVLMNELSLAFLYPTPQYGDASNEIAKVTFNDLFTYTLTADTTLTATWTGPGSVTNIEAAVEGFGGAWRISNPFGNNLVTSIRLESGNPGDNNTFGDFALFSATSSAVPEPGTYALLGTGLATLIAFARRRQK
;
A
#
# COMPACT_ATOMS: atom_id res chain seq x y z
N MET A 1 0.08 10.34 -8.75
CA MET A 1 1.34 9.57 -8.90
C MET A 1 1.00 8.11 -9.19
N VAL A 2 1.84 7.39 -9.96
CA VAL A 2 1.69 5.94 -10.19
C VAL A 2 2.99 5.21 -9.87
N ILE A 3 2.88 4.10 -9.14
CA ILE A 3 3.95 3.16 -8.80
C ILE A 3 3.62 1.84 -9.48
N THR A 4 4.59 1.25 -10.17
CA THR A 4 4.44 -0.04 -10.85
C THR A 4 5.53 -1.00 -10.42
N TYR A 5 5.17 -2.28 -10.28
CA TYR A 5 6.09 -3.35 -9.95
C TYR A 5 6.34 -4.24 -11.16
N ASN A 6 7.59 -4.68 -11.35
CA ASN A 6 7.95 -5.60 -12.43
C ASN A 6 7.37 -7.01 -12.25
N SER A 7 7.01 -7.36 -11.02
CA SER A 7 6.34 -8.59 -10.63
C SER A 7 5.31 -8.28 -9.55
N ALA A 8 4.30 -9.14 -9.41
CA ALA A 8 3.33 -9.02 -8.32
C ALA A 8 4.02 -9.06 -6.94
N VAL A 9 3.61 -8.17 -6.04
CA VAL A 9 4.10 -8.09 -4.67
C VAL A 9 2.96 -8.18 -3.66
N LEU A 10 3.27 -8.57 -2.43
CA LEU A 10 2.40 -8.34 -1.27
C LEU A 10 2.79 -7.01 -0.64
N MET A 11 1.82 -6.11 -0.47
CA MET A 11 2.06 -4.83 0.17
C MET A 11 2.01 -4.99 1.69
N ASN A 12 3.12 -4.69 2.37
CA ASN A 12 3.21 -4.83 3.81
C ASN A 12 2.75 -3.54 4.51
N GLU A 13 3.23 -2.39 4.05
CA GLU A 13 2.91 -1.10 4.64
C GLU A 13 2.85 0.00 3.57
N LEU A 14 1.88 0.91 3.69
CA LEU A 14 1.82 2.14 2.92
C LEU A 14 1.69 3.30 3.89
N SER A 15 2.59 4.28 3.81
CA SER A 15 2.55 5.48 4.63
C SER A 15 2.34 6.71 3.77
N LEU A 16 1.37 7.52 4.16
CA LEU A 16 1.02 8.77 3.51
C LEU A 16 1.10 9.90 4.54
N ALA A 17 1.57 11.06 4.07
CA ALA A 17 1.61 12.27 4.86
C ALA A 17 0.65 13.30 4.26
N PHE A 18 0.00 14.08 5.11
CA PHE A 18 -0.89 15.18 4.72
C PHE A 18 -0.33 16.49 5.25
N LEU A 19 -0.42 17.55 4.46
CA LEU A 19 0.14 18.84 4.83
C LEU A 19 -0.72 19.56 5.89
N TYR A 20 -2.06 19.45 5.80
CA TYR A 20 -2.99 20.07 6.74
C TYR A 20 -4.16 19.14 7.11
N PRO A 21 -4.02 18.29 8.15
CA PRO A 21 -5.00 17.24 8.50
C PRO A 21 -6.40 17.74 8.90
N THR A 22 -6.57 19.05 9.08
CA THR A 22 -7.76 19.71 9.60
C THR A 22 -7.97 21.02 8.85
N PRO A 23 -9.23 21.51 8.79
CA PRO A 23 -9.56 22.72 8.06
C PRO A 23 -8.73 23.90 8.51
N GLN A 24 -7.85 24.39 7.64
CA GLN A 24 -6.95 25.46 7.97
C GLN A 24 -7.30 26.67 7.12
N TYR A 25 -7.37 27.84 7.76
CA TYR A 25 -7.69 29.10 7.08
C TYR A 25 -9.11 29.17 6.48
N GLY A 26 -10.05 28.36 6.98
CA GLY A 26 -11.49 28.49 6.68
C GLY A 26 -11.97 27.76 5.43
N ASP A 27 -11.16 26.85 4.88
CA ASP A 27 -11.63 25.88 3.88
C ASP A 27 -12.35 24.70 4.55
N ALA A 28 -13.01 23.85 3.74
CA ALA A 28 -13.45 22.55 4.21
C ALA A 28 -12.38 21.54 3.81
N SER A 29 -11.33 21.36 4.62
CA SER A 29 -10.31 20.36 4.31
C SER A 29 -10.91 18.96 4.40
N ASN A 30 -11.08 18.30 3.27
CA ASN A 30 -11.18 16.86 3.21
C ASN A 30 -9.83 16.37 2.69
N GLU A 31 -8.86 16.23 3.60
CA GLU A 31 -7.55 15.65 3.29
C GLU A 31 -7.70 14.15 3.04
N ILE A 32 -7.99 13.83 1.79
CA ILE A 32 -8.29 12.48 1.36
C ILE A 32 -7.29 12.09 0.30
N ALA A 33 -6.53 11.03 0.59
CA ALA A 33 -5.69 10.36 -0.37
C ALA A 33 -6.44 9.15 -0.94
N LYS A 34 -6.75 9.21 -2.23
CA LYS A 34 -7.29 8.10 -3.01
C LYS A 34 -6.16 7.18 -3.42
N VAL A 35 -6.30 5.90 -3.08
CA VAL A 35 -5.33 4.84 -3.36
C VAL A 35 -6.01 3.78 -4.20
N THR A 36 -5.69 3.76 -5.49
CA THR A 36 -6.18 2.74 -6.42
C THR A 36 -5.08 1.72 -6.67
N PHE A 37 -5.33 0.43 -6.49
CA PHE A 37 -4.36 -0.62 -6.84
C PHE A 37 -4.86 -1.50 -7.99
N ASN A 38 -3.91 -1.92 -8.84
CA ASN A 38 -4.14 -2.69 -10.06
C ASN A 38 -5.17 -2.06 -11.02
N ASP A 39 -5.40 -0.74 -10.91
CA ASP A 39 -6.45 0.01 -11.63
C ASP A 39 -7.88 -0.54 -11.45
N LEU A 40 -8.11 -1.33 -10.39
CA LEU A 40 -9.37 -2.04 -10.17
C LEU A 40 -10.06 -1.64 -8.86
N PHE A 41 -9.29 -1.57 -7.78
CA PHE A 41 -9.82 -1.38 -6.44
C PHE A 41 -9.33 -0.05 -5.90
N THR A 42 -10.24 0.71 -5.29
CA THR A 42 -9.93 2.04 -4.75
C THR A 42 -10.30 2.09 -3.28
N TYR A 43 -9.37 2.56 -2.48
CA TYR A 43 -9.52 2.88 -1.07
C TYR A 43 -9.11 4.33 -0.82
N THR A 44 -9.41 4.81 0.38
CA THR A 44 -9.09 6.16 0.82
C THR A 44 -8.48 6.12 2.20
N LEU A 45 -7.47 6.97 2.39
CA LEU A 45 -7.04 7.40 3.70
C LEU A 45 -7.53 8.83 3.91
N THR A 46 -8.29 9.04 4.98
CA THR A 46 -8.78 10.36 5.39
C THR A 46 -8.12 10.73 6.71
N ALA A 47 -7.44 11.87 6.78
CA ALA A 47 -7.04 12.42 8.07
C ALA A 47 -8.29 12.99 8.77
N ASP A 48 -8.65 12.42 9.93
CA ASP A 48 -9.89 12.80 10.63
C ASP A 48 -9.62 13.87 11.71
N THR A 49 -8.48 13.74 12.38
CA THR A 49 -8.03 14.65 13.44
C THR A 49 -6.51 14.77 13.40
N THR A 50 -5.94 15.55 14.34
CA THR A 50 -4.50 15.67 14.51
C THR A 50 -3.79 14.35 14.85
N LEU A 51 -4.52 13.35 15.35
CA LEU A 51 -3.95 12.06 15.80
C LEU A 51 -4.53 10.85 15.07
N THR A 52 -5.66 10.99 14.39
CA THR A 52 -6.40 9.85 13.82
C THR A 52 -6.63 10.01 12.34
N ALA A 53 -6.62 8.87 11.64
CA ALA A 53 -7.00 8.78 10.25
C ALA A 53 -7.77 7.48 10.01
N THR A 54 -8.70 7.53 9.05
CA THR A 54 -9.57 6.42 8.68
C THR A 54 -9.15 5.86 7.33
N TRP A 55 -8.94 4.54 7.29
CA TRP A 55 -8.67 3.79 6.07
C TRP A 55 -9.88 2.94 5.71
N THR A 56 -10.32 3.02 4.45
CA THR A 56 -11.52 2.27 3.99
C THR A 56 -11.21 0.85 3.50
N GLY A 57 -9.92 0.52 3.32
CA GLY A 57 -9.47 -0.81 2.91
C GLY A 57 -9.18 -1.75 4.09
N PRO A 58 -8.62 -2.94 3.81
CA PRO A 58 -8.14 -3.85 4.83
C PRO A 58 -6.89 -3.30 5.55
N GLY A 59 -6.60 -3.86 6.72
CA GLY A 59 -5.41 -3.49 7.49
C GLY A 59 -5.73 -2.61 8.70
N SER A 60 -4.72 -1.92 9.21
CA SER A 60 -4.88 -1.00 10.34
C SER A 60 -4.05 0.27 10.17
N VAL A 61 -4.58 1.39 10.65
CA VAL A 61 -3.92 2.69 10.59
C VAL A 61 -3.21 2.96 11.91
N THR A 62 -1.98 3.45 11.81
CA THR A 62 -1.18 3.94 12.94
C THR A 62 -0.69 5.35 12.63
N ASN A 63 -0.82 6.27 13.58
CA ASN A 63 -0.18 7.57 13.48
C ASN A 63 1.33 7.39 13.68
N ILE A 64 2.13 7.87 12.73
CA ILE A 64 3.59 7.86 12.80
C ILE A 64 4.07 9.22 13.31
N GLU A 65 3.48 10.28 12.75
CA GLU A 65 3.76 11.67 13.12
C GLU A 65 2.44 12.39 13.36
N ALA A 66 2.31 12.98 14.54
CA ALA A 66 1.13 13.76 14.91
C ALA A 66 1.06 15.02 14.05
N ALA A 67 -0.14 15.34 13.61
CA ALA A 67 -0.38 16.47 12.73
C ALA A 67 -0.64 17.72 13.60
N VAL A 68 0.45 18.32 14.08
CA VAL A 68 0.44 19.46 15.01
C VAL A 68 0.01 20.73 14.28
N GLU A 69 -0.61 21.68 14.98
CA GLU A 69 -1.08 22.95 14.40
C GLU A 69 0.01 23.64 13.55
N GLY A 70 -0.32 23.87 12.27
CA GLY A 70 0.60 24.49 11.29
C GLY A 70 1.59 23.52 10.63
N PHE A 71 1.53 22.22 10.95
CA PHE A 71 2.39 21.18 10.39
C PHE A 71 1.57 19.99 9.86
N GLY A 72 2.21 19.22 8.98
CA GLY A 72 1.63 18.00 8.45
C GLY A 72 1.67 16.83 9.43
N GLY A 73 0.92 15.79 9.12
CA GLY A 73 0.92 14.51 9.84
C GLY A 73 1.22 13.34 8.92
N ALA A 74 1.63 12.21 9.48
CA ALA A 74 1.87 10.99 8.72
C ALA A 74 1.21 9.79 9.38
N TRP A 75 0.58 8.96 8.55
CA TRP A 75 -0.06 7.73 8.97
C TRP A 75 0.44 6.56 8.15
N ARG A 76 0.61 5.44 8.82
CA ARG A 76 0.97 4.16 8.21
C ARG A 76 -0.23 3.24 8.24
N ILE A 77 -0.52 2.68 7.08
CA ILE A 77 -1.50 1.61 6.90
C ILE A 77 -0.71 0.30 6.83
N SER A 78 -0.89 -0.56 7.82
CA SER A 78 -0.34 -1.93 7.80
C SER A 78 -1.26 -2.85 7.01
N ASN A 79 -0.69 -3.71 6.18
CA ASN A 79 -1.38 -4.64 5.28
C ASN A 79 -2.53 -3.98 4.47
N PRO A 80 -2.25 -2.88 3.75
CA PRO A 80 -3.29 -1.99 3.18
C PRO A 80 -4.19 -2.66 2.15
N PHE A 81 -3.75 -3.77 1.56
CA PHE A 81 -4.48 -4.49 0.51
C PHE A 81 -4.77 -5.95 0.88
N GLY A 82 -4.50 -6.36 2.13
CA GLY A 82 -4.65 -7.74 2.57
C GLY A 82 -3.73 -8.69 1.79
N ASN A 83 -4.26 -9.87 1.44
CA ASN A 83 -3.52 -10.87 0.67
C ASN A 83 -3.56 -10.61 -0.86
N ASN A 84 -4.07 -9.46 -1.30
CA ASN A 84 -4.12 -9.16 -2.73
C ASN A 84 -2.71 -8.89 -3.26
N LEU A 85 -2.41 -9.51 -4.40
CA LEU A 85 -1.20 -9.25 -5.15
C LEU A 85 -1.32 -7.90 -5.86
N VAL A 86 -0.30 -7.07 -5.70
CA VAL A 86 -0.27 -5.70 -6.23
C VAL A 86 0.78 -5.61 -7.33
N THR A 87 0.38 -5.03 -8.47
CA THR A 87 1.24 -4.74 -9.62
C THR A 87 1.33 -3.24 -9.91
N SER A 88 0.30 -2.47 -9.53
CA SER A 88 0.32 -1.01 -9.60
C SER A 88 -0.39 -0.37 -8.42
N ILE A 89 0.05 0.82 -8.04
CA ILE A 89 -0.61 1.71 -7.09
C ILE A 89 -0.68 3.09 -7.71
N ARG A 90 -1.86 3.67 -7.77
CA ARG A 90 -2.12 5.04 -8.18
C ARG A 90 -2.59 5.82 -6.96
N LEU A 91 -1.91 6.93 -6.72
CA LEU A 91 -2.24 7.88 -5.66
C LEU A 91 -2.77 9.17 -6.29
N GLU A 92 -3.92 9.60 -5.80
CA GLU A 92 -4.64 10.78 -6.27
C GLU A 92 -5.28 11.50 -5.09
N SER A 93 -5.51 12.80 -5.23
CA SER A 93 -6.23 13.61 -4.24
C SER A 93 -7.75 13.41 -4.37
N GLY A 94 -8.48 13.49 -3.26
CA GLY A 94 -9.95 13.57 -3.25
C GLY A 94 -10.65 12.23 -3.07
N ASN A 95 -11.99 12.26 -3.04
CA ASN A 95 -12.81 11.06 -2.87
C ASN A 95 -12.97 10.26 -4.17
N PRO A 96 -13.31 8.96 -4.08
CA PRO A 96 -13.70 8.17 -5.24
C PRO A 96 -14.96 8.77 -5.89
N GLY A 97 -14.87 9.14 -7.17
CA GLY A 97 -15.99 9.72 -7.92
C GLY A 97 -16.11 11.24 -7.84
N ASP A 98 -15.35 11.91 -6.97
CA ASP A 98 -15.27 13.36 -6.94
C ASP A 98 -14.25 13.86 -7.98
N ASN A 99 -14.61 14.92 -8.70
CA ASN A 99 -13.68 15.66 -9.56
C ASN A 99 -12.86 16.70 -8.78
N ASN A 100 -13.00 16.70 -7.45
CA ASN A 100 -12.38 17.68 -6.60
C ASN A 100 -10.98 17.23 -6.17
N THR A 101 -10.00 18.13 -6.27
CA THR A 101 -8.55 17.82 -6.15
C THR A 101 -7.91 18.41 -4.90
N PHE A 102 -8.70 18.88 -3.93
CA PHE A 102 -8.21 19.57 -2.72
C PHE A 102 -7.60 18.64 -1.66
N GLY A 103 -6.77 17.66 -2.06
CA GLY A 103 -6.04 16.80 -1.12
C GLY A 103 -4.54 17.01 -1.26
N ASP A 104 -3.93 17.62 -0.25
CA ASP A 104 -2.49 17.91 -0.20
C ASP A 104 -1.79 16.81 0.59
N PHE A 105 -1.43 15.74 -0.12
CA PHE A 105 -0.75 14.59 0.46
C PHE A 105 0.54 14.24 -0.29
N ALA A 106 1.40 13.52 0.42
CA ALA A 106 2.64 12.96 -0.11
C ALA A 106 2.75 11.47 0.23
N LEU A 107 3.44 10.73 -0.62
CA LEU A 107 3.93 9.39 -0.25
C LEU A 107 5.07 9.55 0.74
N PHE A 108 4.93 8.97 1.92
CA PHE A 108 5.96 8.98 2.95
C PHE A 108 6.86 7.74 2.82
N SER A 109 6.26 6.54 2.76
CA SER A 109 6.98 5.30 2.53
C SER A 109 6.06 4.19 2.00
N ALA A 110 6.66 3.17 1.41
CA ALA A 110 5.98 1.99 0.92
C ALA A 110 6.91 0.78 1.09
N THR A 111 6.44 -0.27 1.76
CA THR A 111 7.20 -1.52 1.90
C THR A 111 6.38 -2.69 1.36
N SER A 112 7.04 -3.54 0.58
CA SER A 112 6.42 -4.70 -0.03
C SER A 112 7.36 -5.90 0.02
N SER A 113 6.77 -7.10 -0.02
CA SER A 113 7.46 -8.38 -0.07
C SER A 113 7.29 -8.98 -1.46
N ALA A 114 8.38 -9.47 -2.03
CA ALA A 114 8.32 -10.25 -3.27
C ALA A 114 7.56 -11.56 -3.04
N VAL A 115 6.70 -11.93 -3.99
CA VAL A 115 6.04 -13.23 -4.00
C VAL A 115 6.75 -14.12 -5.01
N PRO A 116 7.20 -15.33 -4.63
CA PRO A 116 7.88 -16.21 -5.57
C PRO A 116 6.99 -16.53 -6.76
N GLU A 117 7.56 -16.42 -7.96
CA GLU A 117 6.82 -16.72 -9.17
C GLU A 117 6.50 -18.22 -9.24
N PRO A 118 5.41 -18.62 -9.92
CA PRO A 118 5.10 -20.04 -10.13
C PRO A 118 6.27 -20.83 -10.73
N GLY A 119 7.07 -20.20 -11.59
CA GLY A 119 8.28 -20.79 -12.17
C GLY A 119 9.36 -21.11 -11.13
N THR A 120 9.49 -20.30 -10.07
CA THR A 120 10.43 -20.57 -8.97
C THR A 120 10.06 -21.86 -8.23
N TYR A 121 8.76 -22.06 -7.97
CA TYR A 121 8.29 -23.31 -7.35
C TYR A 121 8.44 -24.52 -8.28
N ALA A 122 8.19 -24.34 -9.58
CA ALA A 122 8.40 -25.40 -10.56
C ALA A 122 9.88 -25.82 -10.64
N LEU A 123 10.81 -24.85 -10.68
CA LEU A 123 12.25 -25.11 -10.68
C LEU A 123 12.68 -25.79 -9.38
N LEU A 124 12.22 -25.31 -8.23
CA LEU A 124 12.51 -25.91 -6.93
C LEU A 124 12.01 -27.36 -6.87
N GLY A 125 10.75 -27.58 -7.25
CA GLY A 125 10.13 -28.90 -7.26
C GLY A 125 10.84 -29.88 -8.20
N THR A 126 11.17 -29.44 -9.41
CA THR A 126 11.90 -30.27 -10.39
C THR A 126 13.34 -30.53 -9.96
N GLY A 127 14.04 -29.53 -9.42
CA GLY A 127 15.37 -29.68 -8.82
C GLY A 127 15.39 -30.71 -7.70
N LEU A 128 14.45 -30.64 -6.77
CA LEU A 128 14.31 -31.63 -5.70
C LEU A 128 13.98 -33.03 -6.23
N ALA A 129 13.05 -33.13 -7.19
CA ALA A 129 12.68 -34.42 -7.79
C ALA A 129 13.85 -35.09 -8.50
N THR A 130 14.65 -34.32 -9.25
CA THR A 130 15.84 -34.84 -9.95
C THR A 130 16.92 -35.29 -8.97
N LEU A 131 17.17 -34.53 -7.90
CA LEU A 131 18.10 -34.92 -6.84
C LEU A 131 17.68 -36.24 -6.17
N ILE A 132 16.40 -36.39 -5.81
CA ILE A 132 15.87 -37.63 -5.21
C ILE A 132 16.00 -38.80 -6.18
N ALA A 133 15.65 -38.62 -7.46
CA ALA A 133 15.77 -39.66 -8.47
C ALA A 133 17.23 -40.12 -8.65
N PHE A 134 18.17 -39.18 -8.63
CA PHE A 134 19.59 -39.48 -8.76
C PHE A 134 20.16 -40.18 -7.51
N ALA A 135 19.76 -39.75 -6.31
CA ALA A 135 20.14 -40.40 -5.06
C ALA A 135 19.64 -41.85 -5.00
N ARG A 136 18.39 -42.10 -5.40
CA ARG A 136 17.81 -43.47 -5.47
C ARG A 136 18.53 -44.37 -6.47
N ARG A 137 19.04 -43.81 -7.57
CA ARG A 137 19.85 -44.57 -8.54
C ARG A 137 21.22 -44.97 -8.02
N ARG A 138 21.76 -44.25 -7.03
CA ARG A 138 23.07 -44.56 -6.41
C ARG A 138 22.99 -45.57 -5.27
N GLN A 139 21.79 -45.81 -4.73
CA GLN A 139 21.56 -46.79 -3.66
C GLN A 139 21.14 -48.17 -4.19
N LYS A 140 20.91 -48.29 -5.51
CA LYS A 140 20.78 -49.57 -6.21
C LYS A 140 22.10 -49.90 -6.89
#